data_AF-A0A3A6NDN5-F1
#
_entry.id   AF-A0A3A6NDN5-F1
#
_cell.length_a   1.000
_cell.length_b   1.000
_cell.length_c   1.000
_cell.angle_alpha   90.00
_cell.angle_beta   90.00
_cell.angle_gamma   90.00
#
_symmetry.space_group_name_H-M   'P 1'
#
loop_
_entity.id
_entity.type
_entity.pdbx_description
1 polymer ?
#
loop_
_entity_poly.entity_id
_entity_poly.type
_entity_poly.pdbx_seq_one_letter_code
_entity_poly.pdbx_strand_id
1 'polypeptide(L)'
;MTCYSLNPGTYAIGDPAMFVKKTKEGDLWLKVLWDTFYRDMNRFQQLQIDGISFYITRTAEGDYYYQGIGTDTGTLMVIRINDVLDERFRFSNEQHGVKYFDCDHEVTVCVDRFNLHFSNDIHVITNSDDMI
;
A
#
# COMPACT_ATOMS: atom_id res chain seq x y z
N MET A 1 -10.05 14.51 0.41
CA MET A 1 -9.47 13.64 1.44
C MET A 1 -10.38 12.45 1.67
N THR A 2 -9.81 11.24 1.64
CA THR A 2 -10.52 9.98 1.93
C THR A 2 -9.75 9.27 3.04
N CYS A 3 -10.45 8.64 3.99
CA CYS A 3 -9.83 7.99 5.14
C CYS A 3 -10.44 6.61 5.42
N TYR A 4 -9.64 5.71 6.00
CA TYR A 4 -10.05 4.39 6.45
C TYR A 4 -9.46 4.06 7.83
N SER A 5 -10.16 3.26 8.61
CA SER A 5 -9.65 2.72 9.88
C SER A 5 -8.87 1.42 9.66
N LEU A 6 -7.70 1.32 10.27
CA LEU A 6 -6.85 0.14 10.32
C LEU A 6 -7.02 -0.50 11.70
N ASN A 7 -7.47 -1.76 11.72
CA ASN A 7 -7.55 -2.53 12.95
C ASN A 7 -6.14 -2.83 13.50
N PRO A 8 -6.00 -3.15 14.79
CA PRO A 8 -4.72 -3.54 15.36
C PRO A 8 -4.04 -4.70 14.60
N GLY A 9 -2.73 -4.65 14.43
CA GLY A 9 -1.93 -5.67 13.75
C GLY A 9 -0.74 -5.10 12.99
N THR A 10 0.00 -5.98 12.32
CA THR A 10 1.21 -5.59 11.57
C THR A 10 0.87 -5.31 10.12
N TYR A 11 1.33 -4.16 9.63
CA TYR A 11 1.08 -3.66 8.27
C TYR A 11 2.38 -3.48 7.48
N ALA A 12 2.26 -3.61 6.16
CA ALA A 12 3.26 -3.22 5.20
C ALA A 12 2.73 -2.06 4.33
N ILE A 13 3.62 -1.10 4.03
CA ILE A 13 3.41 -0.04 3.04
C ILE A 13 4.46 -0.18 1.94
N GLY A 14 4.02 -0.26 0.69
CA GLY A 14 4.91 -0.46 -0.44
C GLY A 14 4.19 -0.70 -1.75
N ASP A 15 4.97 -0.93 -2.79
CA ASP A 15 4.46 -1.23 -4.12
C ASP A 15 3.86 -2.66 -4.16
N PRO A 16 2.66 -2.85 -4.72
CA PRO A 16 2.05 -4.17 -4.90
C PRO A 16 2.96 -5.21 -5.56
N ALA A 17 3.75 -4.81 -6.56
CA ALA A 17 4.65 -5.70 -7.28
C ALA A 17 5.81 -6.21 -6.40
N MET A 18 6.06 -5.56 -5.28
CA MET A 18 7.05 -6.00 -4.30
C MET A 18 6.49 -7.10 -3.37
N PHE A 19 5.19 -7.05 -3.05
CA PHE A 19 4.53 -8.02 -2.17
C PHE A 19 4.17 -9.32 -2.88
N VAL A 20 3.79 -9.26 -4.15
CA VAL A 20 3.33 -10.44 -4.89
C VAL A 20 4.51 -11.17 -5.51
N LYS A 21 4.58 -12.50 -5.31
CA LYS A 21 5.59 -13.36 -5.91
C LYS A 21 5.31 -13.51 -7.41
N LYS A 22 6.38 -13.51 -8.21
CA LYS A 22 6.36 -13.75 -9.65
C LYS A 22 6.04 -15.23 -9.94
N THR A 23 4.76 -15.54 -9.87
CA THR A 23 4.14 -16.86 -10.08
C THR A 23 2.91 -16.64 -10.93
N LYS A 24 2.38 -17.68 -11.59
CA LYS A 24 1.20 -17.53 -12.44
C LYS A 24 -0.01 -16.99 -11.65
N GLU A 25 -0.18 -17.46 -10.43
CA GLU A 25 -1.25 -17.08 -9.51
C GLU A 25 -1.06 -15.65 -9.00
N GLY A 26 0.17 -15.26 -8.68
CA GLY A 26 0.52 -13.89 -8.32
C GLY A 26 0.29 -12.90 -9.46
N ASP A 27 0.71 -13.25 -10.68
CA ASP A 27 0.52 -12.42 -11.87
C ASP A 27 -0.97 -12.24 -12.21
N LEU A 28 -1.77 -13.29 -12.05
CA LEU A 28 -3.22 -13.21 -12.19
C LEU A 28 -3.85 -12.29 -11.14
N TRP A 29 -3.41 -12.38 -9.88
CA TRP A 29 -3.90 -11.50 -8.82
C TRP A 29 -3.54 -10.04 -9.09
N LEU A 30 -2.30 -9.75 -9.51
CA LEU A 30 -1.87 -8.40 -9.92
C LEU A 30 -2.68 -7.88 -11.11
N LYS A 31 -3.00 -8.72 -12.09
CA LYS A 31 -3.87 -8.32 -13.19
C LYS A 31 -5.25 -7.88 -12.70
N VAL A 32 -5.87 -8.64 -11.80
CA VAL A 32 -7.18 -8.28 -11.20
C VAL A 32 -7.07 -6.99 -10.38
N LEU A 33 -5.98 -6.82 -9.63
CA LEU A 33 -5.67 -5.59 -8.92
C LEU A 33 -5.68 -4.40 -9.88
N TRP A 34 -4.91 -4.45 -10.96
CA TRP A 34 -4.78 -3.35 -11.90
C TRP A 34 -6.08 -3.08 -12.66
N ASP A 35 -6.76 -4.12 -13.13
CA ASP A 35 -8.07 -4.00 -13.80
C ASP A 35 -9.14 -3.36 -12.91
N THR A 36 -9.00 -3.50 -11.58
CA THR A 36 -9.89 -2.90 -10.58
C THR A 36 -9.46 -1.48 -10.24
N PHE A 37 -8.21 -1.30 -9.84
CA PHE A 37 -7.66 -0.01 -9.39
C PHE A 37 -7.75 1.06 -10.48
N TYR A 38 -7.44 0.73 -11.73
CA TYR A 38 -7.43 1.69 -12.84
C TYR A 38 -8.81 2.20 -13.25
N ARG A 39 -9.90 1.61 -12.74
CA ARG A 39 -11.25 2.15 -12.95
C ARG A 39 -11.46 3.49 -12.25
N ASP A 40 -10.73 3.75 -11.17
CA ASP A 40 -10.81 5.00 -10.39
C ASP A 40 -9.48 5.33 -9.69
N MET A 41 -8.36 5.26 -10.43
CA MET A 41 -7.00 5.37 -9.86
C MET A 41 -6.68 6.69 -9.14
N ASN A 42 -7.52 7.71 -9.30
CA ASN A 42 -7.33 9.00 -8.63
C ASN A 42 -7.96 9.04 -7.22
N ARG A 43 -8.64 7.98 -6.80
CA ARG A 43 -9.16 7.84 -5.43
C ARG A 43 -8.25 6.95 -4.60
N PHE A 44 -8.22 7.22 -3.30
CA PHE A 44 -7.75 6.24 -2.32
C PHE A 44 -8.82 5.17 -2.17
N GLN A 45 -8.47 3.92 -2.51
CA GLN A 45 -9.42 2.82 -2.59
C GLN A 45 -9.14 1.79 -1.50
N GLN A 46 -10.19 1.29 -0.87
CA GLN A 46 -10.19 0.01 -0.16
C GLN A 46 -10.66 -1.07 -1.13
N LEU A 47 -9.83 -2.07 -1.39
CA LEU A 47 -10.14 -3.18 -2.28
C LEU A 47 -10.09 -4.51 -1.53
N GLN A 48 -10.80 -5.49 -2.08
CA GLN A 48 -10.76 -6.88 -1.61
C GLN A 48 -10.68 -7.82 -2.81
N ILE A 49 -9.63 -8.64 -2.86
CA ILE A 49 -9.40 -9.60 -3.95
C ILE A 49 -9.05 -10.94 -3.30
N ASP A 50 -9.82 -11.98 -3.63
CA ASP A 50 -9.67 -13.33 -3.07
C ASP A 50 -9.63 -13.35 -1.53
N GLY A 51 -10.50 -12.55 -0.90
CA GLY A 51 -10.58 -12.43 0.56
C GLY A 51 -9.54 -11.51 1.19
N ILE A 52 -8.52 -11.06 0.45
CA ILE A 52 -7.46 -10.20 0.95
C ILE A 52 -7.88 -8.74 0.83
N SER A 53 -8.00 -8.05 1.97
CA SER A 53 -8.31 -6.61 2.03
C SER A 53 -7.06 -5.76 2.14
N PHE A 54 -7.01 -4.69 1.35
CA PHE A 54 -5.91 -3.74 1.34
C PHE A 54 -6.40 -2.37 0.89
N TYR A 55 -5.56 -1.37 1.12
CA TYR A 55 -5.80 0.01 0.70
C TYR A 55 -4.75 0.40 -0.32
N ILE A 56 -5.13 1.07 -1.40
CA ILE A 56 -4.20 1.44 -2.46
C ILE A 56 -4.50 2.85 -2.98
N THR A 57 -3.44 3.59 -3.26
CA THR A 57 -3.50 4.89 -3.93
C THR A 57 -2.33 5.03 -4.89
N ARG A 58 -2.47 5.96 -5.84
CA ARG A 58 -1.34 6.38 -6.69
C ARG A 58 -0.52 7.43 -5.95
N THR A 59 0.76 7.49 -6.30
CA THR A 59 1.65 8.59 -5.91
C THR A 59 1.37 9.84 -6.76
N ALA A 60 1.78 11.00 -6.28
CA ALA A 60 1.69 12.24 -7.06
C ALA A 60 2.63 12.21 -8.27
N GLU A 61 3.89 11.81 -8.06
CA GLU A 61 4.97 11.93 -9.05
C GLU A 61 5.32 10.63 -9.79
N GLY A 62 4.66 9.52 -9.47
CA GLY A 62 4.92 8.22 -10.10
C GLY A 62 6.06 7.47 -9.41
N ASP A 63 6.88 6.80 -10.21
CA ASP A 63 7.95 5.92 -9.74
C ASP A 63 9.06 6.71 -9.04
N TYR A 64 9.33 6.38 -7.77
CA TYR A 64 10.39 7.00 -6.99
C TYR A 64 10.63 6.23 -5.68
N TYR A 65 11.48 6.80 -4.82
CA TYR A 65 11.73 6.34 -3.46
C TYR A 65 11.28 7.39 -2.44
N TYR A 66 10.14 7.15 -1.77
CA TYR A 66 9.49 8.06 -0.84
C TYR A 66 9.70 7.60 0.61
N GLN A 67 10.55 8.29 1.37
CA GLN A 67 10.75 8.07 2.81
C GLN A 67 11.00 6.58 3.19
N GLY A 68 11.81 5.87 2.39
CA GLY A 68 12.12 4.45 2.62
C GLY A 68 11.28 3.47 1.79
N ILE A 69 10.28 3.97 1.04
CA ILE A 69 9.34 3.15 0.27
C ILE A 69 9.61 3.33 -1.22
N GLY A 70 9.95 2.25 -1.91
CA GLY A 70 10.16 2.26 -3.36
C GLY A 70 8.89 1.88 -4.10
N THR A 71 8.64 2.53 -5.23
CA THR A 71 7.60 2.11 -6.19
C THR A 71 8.09 2.21 -7.63
N ASP A 72 7.71 1.20 -8.42
CA ASP A 72 7.98 1.03 -9.85
C ASP A 72 6.66 0.94 -10.67
N THR A 73 5.54 1.18 -9.98
CA THR A 73 4.18 1.22 -10.54
C THR A 73 3.48 2.55 -10.28
N GLY A 74 4.16 3.48 -9.61
CA GLY A 74 3.62 4.73 -9.12
C GLY A 74 2.48 4.55 -8.11
N THR A 75 2.44 3.43 -7.37
CA THR A 75 1.38 3.13 -6.39
C THR A 75 1.91 2.75 -5.01
N LEU A 76 1.10 3.05 -4.01
CA LEU A 76 1.33 2.67 -2.62
C LEU A 76 0.17 1.83 -2.12
N MET A 77 0.47 0.64 -1.63
CA MET A 77 -0.46 -0.26 -0.99
C MET A 77 -0.17 -0.36 0.51
N VAL A 78 -1.22 -0.28 1.32
CA VAL A 78 -1.23 -0.56 2.76
C VAL A 78 -1.98 -1.87 2.96
N ILE A 79 -1.30 -2.89 3.49
CA ILE A 79 -1.85 -4.23 3.65
C ILE A 79 -1.50 -4.81 5.02
N ARG A 80 -2.48 -5.46 5.67
CA ARG A 80 -2.27 -6.13 6.96
C ARG A 80 -1.67 -7.51 6.71
N ILE A 81 -0.44 -7.72 7.16
CA ILE A 81 0.36 -8.90 6.81
C ILE A 81 -0.24 -10.16 7.43
N ASN A 82 -0.74 -10.06 8.67
CA ASN A 82 -1.30 -11.19 9.40
C ASN A 82 -2.55 -11.78 8.73
N ASP A 83 -3.23 -11.01 7.87
CA ASP A 83 -4.42 -11.45 7.14
C ASP A 83 -4.06 -12.10 5.79
N VAL A 84 -2.78 -12.06 5.39
CA VAL A 84 -2.29 -12.62 4.14
C VAL A 84 -1.51 -13.91 4.41
N LEU A 85 -2.23 -14.96 4.78
CA LEU A 85 -1.72 -16.34 4.83
C LEU A 85 -1.80 -17.00 3.45
N ASP A 86 -1.30 -16.30 2.44
CA ASP A 86 -1.45 -16.67 1.04
C ASP A 86 -0.09 -16.84 0.36
N GLU A 87 0.11 -17.97 -0.30
CA GLU A 87 1.39 -18.34 -0.91
C GLU A 87 1.83 -17.40 -2.03
N ARG A 88 0.90 -16.65 -2.63
CA ARG A 88 1.17 -15.66 -3.68
C ARG A 88 1.95 -14.46 -3.15
N PHE A 89 1.95 -14.23 -1.84
CA PHE A 89 2.59 -13.08 -1.24
C PHE A 89 3.91 -13.46 -0.56
N ARG A 90 4.84 -12.51 -0.56
CA ARG A 90 6.07 -12.54 0.23
C ARG A 90 6.10 -11.30 1.11
N PHE A 91 6.22 -11.53 2.41
CA PHE A 91 6.56 -10.49 3.36
C PHE A 91 7.83 -10.96 4.08
N SER A 92 8.85 -10.12 4.13
CA SER A 92 10.05 -10.39 4.91
C SER A 92 10.40 -9.13 5.72
N ASN A 93 10.98 -9.33 6.90
CA ASN A 93 11.30 -8.24 7.81
C ASN A 93 12.42 -7.31 7.28
N GLU A 94 13.06 -7.65 6.16
CA GLU A 94 14.20 -6.93 5.58
C GLU A 94 13.95 -6.51 4.12
N GLN A 95 12.68 -6.48 3.68
CA GLN A 95 12.38 -6.12 2.30
C GLN A 95 12.66 -4.63 2.04
N HIS A 96 13.77 -4.34 1.35
CA HIS A 96 14.15 -2.99 0.97
C HIS A 96 13.04 -2.32 0.16
N GLY A 97 12.73 -1.05 0.46
CA GLY A 97 11.66 -0.32 -0.24
C GLY A 97 10.25 -0.61 0.28
N VAL A 98 10.11 -1.33 1.39
CA VAL A 98 8.84 -1.56 2.10
C VAL A 98 8.96 -1.04 3.52
N LYS A 99 7.96 -0.31 3.99
CA LYS A 99 7.85 0.12 5.39
C LYS A 99 6.91 -0.81 6.15
N TYR A 100 7.42 -1.40 7.22
CA TYR A 100 6.65 -2.21 8.15
C TYR A 100 6.34 -1.41 9.41
N PHE A 101 5.13 -1.58 9.96
CA PHE A 101 4.76 -0.96 11.23
C PHE A 101 3.68 -1.76 11.94
N ASP A 102 3.68 -1.67 13.27
CA ASP A 102 2.67 -2.28 14.13
C ASP A 102 1.62 -1.23 14.56
N CYS A 103 0.36 -1.62 14.47
CA CYS A 103 -0.78 -0.91 15.04
C CYS A 103 -1.20 -1.61 16.33
N ASP A 104 -0.86 -1.05 17.49
CA ASP A 104 -1.33 -1.57 18.79
C ASP A 104 -2.80 -1.21 19.08
N HIS A 105 -3.31 -0.19 18.40
CA HIS A 105 -4.67 0.32 18.48
C HIS A 105 -5.18 0.66 17.08
N GLU A 106 -6.47 1.01 16.97
CA GLU A 106 -7.02 1.45 15.69
C GLU A 106 -6.29 2.72 15.20
N VAL A 107 -5.84 2.71 13.94
CA VAL A 107 -5.15 3.83 13.29
C VAL A 107 -5.96 4.28 12.09
N THR A 108 -6.21 5.57 11.96
CA THR A 108 -6.81 6.13 10.74
C THR A 108 -5.73 6.41 9.72
N VAL A 109 -5.90 5.93 8.49
CA VAL A 109 -5.08 6.30 7.33
C VAL A 109 -5.91 7.18 6.39
N CYS A 110 -5.37 8.33 6.02
CA CYS A 110 -5.99 9.29 5.10
C CYS A 110 -5.08 9.55 3.91
N VAL A 111 -5.68 9.84 2.75
CA VAL A 111 -4.98 10.42 1.61
C VAL A 111 -5.41 11.86 1.40
N ASP A 112 -4.44 12.76 1.38
CA ASP A 112 -4.59 14.14 0.94
C ASP A 112 -3.50 14.48 -0.09
N ARG A 113 -3.89 15.06 -1.24
CA ARG A 113 -2.98 15.37 -2.36
C ARG A 113 -1.98 14.24 -2.69
N PHE A 114 -2.46 12.99 -2.70
CA PHE A 114 -1.69 11.75 -2.92
C PHE A 114 -0.67 11.37 -1.82
N ASN A 115 -0.64 12.10 -0.71
CA ASN A 115 0.18 11.77 0.46
C ASN A 115 -0.62 10.90 1.43
N LEU A 116 0.02 9.88 2.01
CA LEU A 116 -0.57 9.08 3.08
C LEU A 116 -0.26 9.72 4.44
N HIS A 117 -1.30 9.87 5.25
CA HIS A 117 -1.19 10.36 6.63
C HIS A 117 -1.88 9.37 7.56
N PHE A 118 -1.12 8.81 8.50
CA PHE A 118 -1.64 7.92 9.52
C PHE A 118 -1.75 8.68 10.85
N SER A 119 -2.75 8.34 11.66
CA SER A 119 -2.96 8.99 12.97
C SER A 119 -1.89 8.66 14.02
N ASN A 120 -0.94 7.76 13.71
CA ASN A 120 0.19 7.39 14.55
C ASN A 120 1.53 7.99 14.04
N ASP A 121 1.47 9.19 13.46
CA ASP A 121 2.61 9.97 12.98
C ASP A 121 3.43 9.33 11.83
N ILE A 122 2.90 8.30 11.18
CA ILE A 122 3.46 7.78 9.93
C ILE A 122 2.93 8.64 8.78
N HIS A 123 3.85 9.11 7.95
CA HIS A 123 3.54 9.83 6.72
C HIS A 123 4.31 9.25 5.54
N VAL A 124 3.69 9.28 4.36
CA VAL A 124 4.34 9.00 3.07
C VAL A 124 4.01 10.15 2.12
N ILE A 125 4.96 11.07 1.97
CA ILE A 125 4.86 12.25 1.12
C ILE A 125 5.37 11.89 -0.27
N THR A 126 4.53 12.08 -1.28
CA THR A 126 4.80 11.67 -2.67
C THR A 126 4.85 12.82 -3.66
N ASN A 127 4.60 14.05 -3.18
CA ASN A 127 4.75 15.28 -3.95
C ASN A 127 6.04 16.01 -3.52
N SER A 128 6.64 16.75 -4.45
CA SER A 128 7.83 17.58 -4.18
C SER A 128 7.53 18.85 -3.39
N ASP A 129 6.30 19.37 -3.48
CA ASP A 129 5.89 20.61 -2.82
C ASP A 129 5.90 20.52 -1.28
N ASP A 130 5.63 19.35 -0.72
CA ASP A 130 5.56 19.13 0.74
C ASP A 130 6.86 18.51 1.32
N MET A 131 7.97 18.43 0.56
CA MET A 131 9.27 17.91 1.04
C MET A 131 10.19 18.95 1.72
N ILE A 132 9.62 20.05 2.24
CA ILE A 132 10.35 21.19 2.84
C ILE A 132 10.54 21.02 4.34
#